data_AF-A0A5C5RSU4-F1
#
_entry.id   AF-A0A5C5RSU4-F1
#
_cell.length_a   1.000
_cell.length_b   1.000
_cell.length_c   1.000
_cell.angle_alpha   90.00
_cell.angle_beta   90.00
_cell.angle_gamma   90.00
#
_symmetry.space_group_name_H-M   'P 1'
#
loop_
_entity.id
_entity.type
_entity.pdbx_description
1 polymer ?
#
loop_
_entity_poly.entity_id
_entity_poly.type
_entity_poly.pdbx_seq_one_letter_code
_entity_poly.pdbx_strand_id
1 'polypeptide(L)'
;MTGPIPTSGIAPLADHEEAMDVRVTPRRGGAESLLWLVSPHGGAGVSTLAQMLPFAGDGGRKWPGVPGQHESPLCALVVRDSMDGLDAAHVALRQYYTEQIPSALIALIVVAANRGERSPQVRRKRDLVFSLADRPAFGEPLRIFSVPWLEQFVEIPRSDLPVVPDQYVAPRRAPKDLRQGVHPAVGELAMALHQHAVDELPHVLPS
;
A
#
# COMPACT_ATOMS: atom_id res chain seq x y z
N MET A 1 12.66 3.94 20.71
CA MET A 1 11.94 2.73 21.19
C MET A 1 10.49 2.88 20.78
N THR A 2 10.04 2.13 19.78
CA THR A 2 8.62 2.05 19.43
C THR A 2 7.91 1.18 20.46
N GLY A 3 6.91 1.75 21.11
CA GLY A 3 6.07 1.03 22.06
C GLY A 3 5.25 -0.05 21.36
N PRO A 4 4.71 -1.03 22.11
CA PRO A 4 3.82 -2.02 21.56
C PRO A 4 2.60 -1.34 20.91
N ILE A 5 2.23 -1.80 19.72
CA ILE A 5 1.05 -1.32 19.02
C ILE A 5 -0.19 -1.72 19.85
N PRO A 6 -1.11 -0.79 20.18
CA PRO A 6 -2.25 -1.12 21.02
C PRO A 6 -3.18 -2.14 20.35
N THR A 7 -3.21 -3.37 20.88
CA THR A 7 -4.00 -4.50 20.40
C THR A 7 -5.42 -4.54 20.97
N SER A 8 -5.75 -3.68 21.93
CA SER A 8 -7.00 -3.77 22.69
C SER A 8 -8.24 -3.69 21.78
N GLY A 9 -9.05 -4.75 21.78
CA GLY A 9 -10.26 -4.84 20.96
C GLY A 9 -10.03 -5.24 19.50
N ILE A 10 -8.85 -5.74 19.14
CA ILE A 10 -8.58 -6.40 17.86
C ILE A 10 -8.49 -7.91 18.12
N ALA A 11 -9.33 -8.70 17.46
CA ALA A 11 -9.30 -10.15 17.61
C ALA A 11 -8.03 -10.74 16.96
N PRO A 12 -7.30 -11.64 17.64
CA PRO A 12 -6.23 -12.43 17.02
C PRO A 12 -6.72 -13.18 15.79
N LEU A 13 -5.82 -13.48 14.85
CA LEU A 13 -6.17 -14.28 13.68
C LEU A 13 -6.66 -15.68 14.09
N ALA A 14 -7.67 -16.18 13.39
CA ALA A 14 -8.06 -17.57 13.47
C ALA A 14 -7.22 -18.44 12.53
N ASP A 15 -7.04 -19.72 12.87
CA ASP A 15 -6.18 -20.67 12.13
C ASP A 15 -6.51 -20.83 10.63
N HIS A 16 -7.73 -20.48 10.21
CA HIS A 16 -8.18 -20.58 8.82
C HIS A 16 -8.02 -19.29 8.03
N GLU A 17 -7.62 -18.18 8.66
CA GLU A 17 -7.40 -16.91 8.00
C GLU A 17 -6.03 -16.93 7.28
N GLU A 18 -6.01 -16.57 6.00
CA GLU A 18 -4.78 -16.59 5.19
C GLU A 18 -3.91 -15.36 5.52
N ALA A 19 -2.97 -15.54 6.45
CA ALA A 19 -2.01 -14.53 6.86
C ALA A 19 -0.91 -14.33 5.80
N MET A 20 -0.34 -13.12 5.76
CA MET A 20 0.84 -12.87 4.92
C MET A 20 2.11 -13.34 5.62
N ASP A 21 2.92 -14.12 4.91
CA ASP A 21 4.26 -14.48 5.39
C ASP A 21 5.16 -13.25 5.56
N VAL A 22 6.06 -13.31 6.53
CA VAL A 22 7.22 -12.41 6.61
C VAL A 22 8.33 -12.94 5.70
N ARG A 23 8.92 -12.06 4.89
CA ARG A 23 10.01 -12.42 3.99
C ARG A 23 11.30 -12.68 4.76
N VAL A 24 11.98 -13.79 4.45
CA VAL A 24 13.26 -14.18 5.11
C VAL A 24 14.50 -13.91 4.27
N THR A 25 14.34 -13.56 2.99
CA THR A 25 15.45 -13.24 2.08
C THR A 25 15.21 -11.88 1.41
N PRO A 26 16.23 -11.00 1.29
CA PRO A 26 16.04 -9.72 0.63
C PRO A 26 15.52 -9.86 -0.80
N ARG A 27 14.60 -8.98 -1.19
CA ARG A 27 14.14 -8.88 -2.57
C ARG A 27 14.98 -7.88 -3.34
N ARG A 28 15.25 -8.20 -4.61
CA ARG A 28 16.00 -7.35 -5.54
C ARG A 28 15.40 -5.95 -5.61
N GLY A 29 16.25 -4.92 -5.61
CA GLY A 29 15.83 -3.51 -5.61
C GLY A 29 15.45 -2.96 -4.22
N GLY A 30 15.58 -3.77 -3.16
CA GLY A 30 15.13 -3.41 -1.82
C GLY A 30 15.90 -2.29 -1.13
N ALA A 31 17.20 -2.20 -1.37
CA ALA A 31 18.04 -1.14 -0.82
C ALA A 31 17.83 0.21 -1.52
N GLU A 32 17.26 0.22 -2.73
CA GLU A 32 17.02 1.42 -3.54
C GLU A 32 15.59 1.96 -3.37
N SER A 33 14.68 1.17 -2.80
CA SER A 33 13.28 1.56 -2.59
C SER A 33 13.14 2.33 -1.27
N LEU A 34 12.43 3.46 -1.27
CA LEU A 34 12.06 4.18 -0.06
C LEU A 34 11.02 3.41 0.76
N LEU A 35 10.11 2.68 0.11
CA LEU A 35 9.13 1.81 0.76
C LEU A 35 8.69 0.64 -0.13
N TRP A 36 8.04 -0.35 0.47
CA TRP A 36 7.47 -1.50 -0.24
C TRP A 36 5.97 -1.41 -0.41
N LEU A 37 5.48 -1.61 -1.63
CA LEU A 37 4.07 -1.89 -1.89
C LEU A 37 3.82 -3.39 -1.72
N VAL A 38 2.97 -3.77 -0.77
CA VAL A 38 2.61 -5.19 -0.51
C VAL A 38 1.11 -5.38 -0.61
N SER A 39 0.65 -6.61 -0.85
CA SER A 39 -0.77 -6.94 -0.86
C SER A 39 -1.03 -8.33 -0.31
N PRO A 40 -2.10 -8.57 0.46
CA PRO A 40 -2.44 -9.91 0.91
C PRO A 40 -3.06 -10.78 -0.19
N HIS A 41 -3.38 -10.19 -1.35
CA HIS A 41 -4.07 -10.88 -2.43
C HIS A 41 -3.48 -10.56 -3.82
N GLY A 42 -3.89 -11.32 -4.84
CA GLY A 42 -3.52 -11.05 -6.23
C GLY A 42 -4.34 -9.91 -6.86
N GLY A 43 -3.78 -9.23 -7.85
CA GLY A 43 -4.55 -8.28 -8.68
C GLY A 43 -4.90 -6.94 -8.03
N ALA A 44 -4.22 -6.56 -6.95
CA ALA A 44 -4.40 -5.25 -6.28
C ALA A 44 -3.77 -4.06 -7.04
N GLY A 45 -2.90 -4.32 -8.01
CA GLY A 45 -2.16 -3.26 -8.73
C GLY A 45 -0.81 -2.91 -8.12
N VAL A 46 -0.26 -3.72 -7.20
CA VAL A 46 1.08 -3.51 -6.60
C VAL A 46 2.15 -3.28 -7.67
N SER A 47 2.30 -4.21 -8.62
CA SER A 47 3.33 -4.08 -9.64
C SER A 47 3.10 -2.90 -10.57
N THR A 48 1.83 -2.58 -10.86
CA THR A 48 1.46 -1.41 -11.67
C THR A 48 1.89 -0.12 -10.98
N LEU A 49 1.57 0.05 -9.70
CA LEU A 49 1.98 1.22 -8.93
C LEU A 49 3.50 1.27 -8.76
N ALA A 50 4.16 0.16 -8.45
CA ALA A 50 5.63 0.11 -8.32
C ALA A 50 6.36 0.46 -9.63
N GLN A 51 5.77 0.16 -10.79
CA GLN A 51 6.30 0.61 -12.08
C GLN A 51 6.22 2.13 -12.24
N MET A 52 5.14 2.75 -11.75
CA MET A 52 4.91 4.17 -11.93
C MET A 52 5.58 5.01 -10.85
N LEU A 53 5.77 4.49 -9.64
CA LEU A 53 6.31 5.19 -8.49
C LEU A 53 7.81 4.83 -8.32
N PRO A 54 8.75 5.66 -8.77
CA PRO A 54 10.17 5.29 -8.83
C PRO A 54 10.80 5.01 -7.45
N PHE A 55 10.22 5.55 -6.39
CA PHE A 55 10.67 5.36 -5.00
C PHE A 55 10.09 4.10 -4.32
N ALA A 56 9.15 3.39 -4.97
CA ALA A 56 8.42 2.30 -4.34
C ALA A 56 8.74 0.94 -4.98
N GLY A 57 9.13 -0.03 -4.15
CA GLY A 57 9.42 -1.39 -4.59
C GLY A 57 8.17 -2.27 -4.63
N ASP A 58 8.11 -3.22 -5.58
CA ASP A 58 7.11 -4.30 -5.57
C ASP A 58 7.48 -5.31 -4.48
N GLY A 59 6.73 -5.31 -3.38
CA GLY A 59 6.90 -6.22 -2.25
C GLY A 59 6.12 -7.54 -2.39
N GLY A 60 5.25 -7.66 -3.40
CA GLY A 60 4.42 -8.84 -3.62
C GLY A 60 3.50 -9.15 -2.43
N ARG A 61 3.36 -10.44 -2.10
CA ARG A 61 2.42 -10.95 -1.08
C ARG A 61 3.08 -11.38 0.22
N LYS A 62 4.15 -10.67 0.63
CA LYS A 62 4.87 -10.93 1.88
C LYS A 62 5.23 -9.61 2.55
N TRP A 63 5.15 -9.56 3.88
CA TRP A 63 5.70 -8.44 4.64
C TRP A 63 7.22 -8.36 4.41
N PRO A 64 7.81 -7.16 4.26
CA PRO A 64 9.26 -7.00 4.31
C PRO A 64 9.78 -7.52 5.65
N GLY A 65 10.89 -8.25 5.64
CA GLY A 65 11.35 -8.97 6.83
C GLY A 65 12.84 -8.85 7.13
N VAL A 66 13.59 -8.13 6.30
CA VAL A 66 15.02 -7.88 6.48
C VAL A 66 15.34 -6.38 6.36
N PRO A 67 14.66 -5.52 7.15
CA PRO A 67 14.80 -4.07 7.08
C PRO A 67 16.23 -3.59 7.42
N GLY A 68 16.62 -2.43 6.86
CA GLY A 68 17.88 -1.74 7.18
C GLY A 68 18.97 -1.98 6.13
N GLN A 69 19.68 -3.11 6.21
CA GLN A 69 20.86 -3.34 5.36
C GLN A 69 20.52 -3.72 3.90
N HIS A 70 19.30 -4.19 3.63
CA HIS A 70 18.95 -4.73 2.31
C HIS A 70 17.52 -4.39 1.84
N GLU A 71 16.66 -3.89 2.73
CA GLU A 71 15.28 -3.53 2.42
C GLU A 71 14.89 -2.27 3.20
N SER A 72 14.06 -1.41 2.59
CA SER A 72 13.37 -0.37 3.34
C SER A 72 12.56 -0.96 4.49
N PRO A 73 12.55 -0.30 5.66
CA PRO A 73 11.70 -0.70 6.78
C PRO A 73 10.24 -0.29 6.59
N LEU A 74 9.92 0.54 5.60
CA LEU A 74 8.58 1.07 5.36
C LEU A 74 7.81 0.19 4.36
N CYS A 75 6.52 0.01 4.60
CA CYS A 75 5.62 -0.58 3.63
C CYS A 75 4.24 0.09 3.60
N ALA A 76 3.57 -0.05 2.48
CA ALA A 76 2.18 0.34 2.27
C ALA A 76 1.39 -0.86 1.76
N LEU A 77 0.21 -1.08 2.32
CA LEU A 77 -0.70 -2.14 1.91
C LEU A 77 -1.53 -1.65 0.72
N VAL A 78 -1.46 -2.35 -0.41
CA VAL A 78 -2.25 -2.07 -1.61
C VAL A 78 -3.35 -3.12 -1.71
N VAL A 79 -4.59 -2.67 -1.80
CA VAL A 79 -5.75 -3.56 -1.84
C VAL A 79 -6.71 -3.14 -2.93
N ARG A 80 -7.39 -4.13 -3.51
CA ARG A 80 -8.48 -3.84 -4.45
C ARG A 80 -9.76 -3.59 -3.66
N ASP A 81 -10.54 -2.64 -4.14
CA ASP A 81 -11.81 -2.22 -3.55
C ASP A 81 -12.94 -3.18 -3.92
N SER A 82 -12.74 -4.46 -3.60
CA SER A 82 -13.65 -5.59 -3.80
C SER A 82 -13.84 -6.32 -2.48
N MET A 83 -14.83 -7.22 -2.40
CA MET A 83 -15.05 -7.98 -1.17
C MET A 83 -13.80 -8.78 -0.77
N ASP A 84 -13.27 -9.60 -1.69
CA ASP A 84 -12.06 -10.40 -1.45
C ASP A 84 -10.85 -9.53 -1.05
N GLY A 85 -10.69 -8.38 -1.71
CA GLY A 85 -9.58 -7.48 -1.43
C GLY A 85 -9.68 -6.84 -0.04
N LEU A 86 -10.89 -6.42 0.34
CA LEU A 86 -11.15 -5.82 1.65
C LEU A 86 -11.20 -6.87 2.78
N ASP A 87 -11.61 -8.11 2.51
CA ASP A 87 -11.51 -9.22 3.45
C ASP A 87 -10.04 -9.56 3.72
N ALA A 88 -9.23 -9.70 2.68
CA ALA A 88 -7.80 -9.91 2.82
C ALA A 88 -7.11 -8.72 3.52
N ALA A 89 -7.52 -7.48 3.24
CA ALA A 89 -7.04 -6.29 3.94
C ALA A 89 -7.36 -6.34 5.45
N HIS A 90 -8.58 -6.78 5.79
CA HIS A 90 -9.02 -6.91 7.17
C HIS A 90 -8.15 -7.90 7.95
N VAL A 91 -7.84 -9.05 7.35
CA VAL A 91 -6.94 -10.05 7.91
C VAL A 91 -5.53 -9.47 8.07
N ALA A 92 -4.96 -8.87 7.02
CA ALA A 92 -3.60 -8.33 7.05
C ALA A 92 -3.43 -7.21 8.09
N LEU A 93 -4.42 -6.31 8.24
CA LEU A 93 -4.37 -5.28 9.28
C LEU A 93 -4.44 -5.89 10.67
N ARG A 94 -5.34 -6.86 10.90
CA ARG A 94 -5.40 -7.57 12.18
C ARG A 94 -4.08 -8.26 12.49
N GLN A 95 -3.51 -8.97 11.51
CA GLN A 95 -2.19 -9.58 11.62
C GLN A 95 -1.15 -8.57 12.08
N TYR A 96 -1.06 -7.43 11.39
CA TYR A 96 -0.09 -6.38 11.69
C TYR A 96 -0.22 -5.86 13.12
N TYR A 97 -1.46 -5.73 13.62
CA TYR A 97 -1.70 -5.27 14.98
C TYR A 97 -1.41 -6.34 16.04
N THR A 98 -1.65 -7.62 15.74
CA THR A 98 -1.57 -8.69 16.74
C THR A 98 -0.27 -9.48 16.72
N GLU A 99 0.52 -9.36 15.66
CA GLU A 99 1.79 -10.06 15.46
C GLU A 99 2.97 -9.09 15.39
N GLN A 100 4.18 -9.62 15.59
CA GLN A 100 5.39 -8.82 15.48
C GLN A 100 5.86 -8.78 14.02
N ILE A 101 5.30 -7.85 13.25
CA ILE A 101 5.73 -7.62 11.86
C ILE A 101 6.99 -6.73 11.84
N PRO A 102 8.12 -7.20 11.27
CA PRO A 102 9.40 -6.47 11.27
C PRO A 102 9.49 -5.39 10.18
N SER A 103 8.41 -4.64 9.95
CA SER A 103 8.35 -3.51 9.02
C SER A 103 7.27 -2.55 9.48
N ALA A 104 7.45 -1.25 9.27
CA ALA A 104 6.44 -0.25 9.57
C ALA A 104 5.42 -0.15 8.42
N LEU A 105 4.16 -0.47 8.71
CA LEU A 105 3.05 -0.19 7.82
C LEU A 105 2.61 1.26 8.01
N ILE A 106 2.74 2.08 6.96
CA ILE A 106 2.48 3.53 7.04
C ILE A 106 1.23 3.97 6.24
N ALA A 107 0.79 3.16 5.27
CA ALA A 107 -0.32 3.55 4.41
C ALA A 107 -1.17 2.36 3.94
N LEU A 108 -2.44 2.66 3.68
CA LEU A 108 -3.40 1.80 2.98
C LEU A 108 -3.79 2.45 1.65
N ILE A 109 -3.45 1.82 0.54
CA ILE A 109 -3.76 2.27 -0.81
C ILE A 109 -4.89 1.41 -1.37
N VAL A 110 -6.04 2.02 -1.62
CA VAL A 110 -7.23 1.33 -2.14
C VAL A 110 -7.41 1.61 -3.62
N VAL A 111 -7.26 0.59 -4.44
CA VAL A 111 -7.43 0.67 -5.90
C VAL A 111 -8.85 0.25 -6.27
N ALA A 112 -9.58 1.13 -6.94
CA ALA A 112 -10.96 0.87 -7.33
C ALA A 112 -11.07 -0.42 -8.17
N ALA A 113 -12.09 -1.23 -7.90
CA ALA A 113 -12.23 -2.52 -8.55
C ALA A 113 -12.91 -2.48 -9.93
N ASN A 114 -13.74 -1.47 -10.19
CA ASN A 114 -14.48 -1.28 -11.43
C ASN A 114 -14.87 0.20 -11.62
N ARG A 115 -15.34 0.52 -12.83
CA ARG A 115 -16.08 1.74 -13.11
C ARG A 115 -17.49 1.60 -12.53
N GLY A 116 -17.78 2.29 -11.45
CA GLY A 116 -19.12 2.33 -10.88
C GLY A 116 -19.15 2.61 -9.40
N GLU A 117 -20.36 2.66 -8.86
CA GLU A 117 -20.57 2.77 -7.43
C GLU A 117 -20.34 1.42 -6.74
N ARG A 118 -19.79 1.49 -5.53
CA ARG A 118 -19.65 0.33 -4.64
C ARG A 118 -21.02 -0.19 -4.24
N SER A 119 -21.18 -1.51 -4.13
CA SER A 119 -22.38 -2.06 -3.48
C SER A 119 -22.42 -1.69 -1.98
N PRO A 120 -23.60 -1.71 -1.33
CA PRO A 120 -23.70 -1.48 0.11
C PRO A 120 -22.80 -2.39 0.95
N GLN A 121 -22.65 -3.65 0.53
CA GLN A 121 -21.79 -4.62 1.23
C GLN A 121 -20.31 -4.25 1.13
N VAL A 122 -19.85 -3.85 -0.06
CA VAL A 122 -18.46 -3.39 -0.26
C VAL A 122 -18.21 -2.11 0.53
N ARG A 123 -19.15 -1.16 0.56
CA ARG A 123 -19.03 0.05 1.39
C ARG A 123 -18.87 -0.29 2.87
N ARG A 124 -19.78 -1.12 3.41
CA ARG A 124 -19.72 -1.53 4.82
C ARG A 124 -18.40 -2.23 5.16
N LYS A 125 -17.91 -3.11 4.28
CA LYS A 125 -16.62 -3.79 4.51
C LYS A 125 -15.45 -2.80 4.47
N ARG A 126 -15.47 -1.84 3.55
CA ARG A 126 -14.48 -0.77 3.45
C ARG A 126 -14.46 0.08 4.72
N ASP A 127 -15.62 0.45 5.26
CA ASP A 127 -15.72 1.23 6.50
C ASP A 127 -15.09 0.46 7.68
N LEU A 128 -15.28 -0.86 7.75
CA LEU A 128 -14.63 -1.70 8.76
C LEU A 128 -13.10 -1.71 8.60
N VAL A 129 -12.59 -1.88 7.38
CA VAL A 129 -11.15 -1.84 7.11
C VAL A 129 -10.57 -0.46 7.46
N PHE A 130 -11.28 0.62 7.13
CA PHE A 130 -10.84 1.99 7.41
C PHE A 130 -10.82 2.27 8.91
N SER A 131 -11.79 1.76 9.67
CA SER A 131 -11.79 1.87 11.13
C SER A 131 -10.57 1.19 11.80
N LEU A 132 -9.98 0.16 11.16
CA LEU A 132 -8.73 -0.44 11.63
C LEU A 132 -7.50 0.34 11.16
N ALA A 133 -7.54 0.91 9.96
CA ALA A 133 -6.49 1.79 9.47
C ALA A 133 -6.40 3.10 10.28
N ASP A 134 -7.51 3.57 10.85
CA ASP A 134 -7.57 4.72 11.76
C ASP A 134 -6.94 4.45 13.14
N ARG A 135 -6.56 3.20 13.44
CA ARG A 135 -5.83 2.88 14.66
C ARG A 135 -4.35 3.18 14.51
N PRO A 136 -3.65 3.57 15.59
CA PRO A 136 -2.22 3.78 15.54
C PRO A 136 -1.48 2.48 15.24
N ALA A 137 -0.77 2.42 14.12
CA ALA A 137 0.08 1.29 13.71
C ALA A 137 1.54 1.52 14.13
N PHE A 138 1.98 2.77 14.15
CA PHE A 138 3.33 3.17 14.54
C PHE A 138 3.34 4.55 15.21
N GLY A 139 2.46 4.74 16.20
CA GLY A 139 2.23 6.04 16.85
C GLY A 139 1.18 6.89 16.15
N GLU A 140 1.05 6.78 14.83
CA GLU A 140 0.05 7.47 14.03
C GLU A 140 -0.88 6.49 13.27
N PRO A 141 -2.12 6.89 12.94
CA PRO A 141 -3.00 6.16 12.02
C PRO A 141 -2.41 6.04 10.61
N LEU A 142 -2.80 5.00 9.89
CA LEU A 142 -2.37 4.81 8.50
C LEU A 142 -2.90 5.93 7.60
N ARG A 143 -2.05 6.45 6.71
CA ARG A 143 -2.53 7.30 5.62
C ARG A 143 -3.32 6.47 4.61
N ILE A 144 -4.58 6.84 4.37
CA ILE A 144 -5.43 6.17 3.39
C ILE A 144 -5.39 6.92 2.06
N PHE A 145 -5.02 6.23 1.00
CA PHE A 145 -5.07 6.74 -0.36
C PHE A 145 -6.08 5.96 -1.21
N SER A 146 -6.65 6.62 -2.22
CA SER A 146 -7.55 5.97 -3.17
C SER A 146 -7.10 6.22 -4.60
N VAL A 147 -6.98 5.15 -5.37
CA VAL A 147 -6.73 5.20 -6.81
C VAL A 147 -8.04 4.91 -7.53
N PRO A 148 -8.54 5.82 -8.39
CA PRO A 148 -9.79 5.60 -9.12
C PRO A 148 -9.62 4.47 -10.13
N TRP A 149 -10.75 4.02 -10.70
CA TRP A 149 -10.71 3.08 -11.80
C TRP A 149 -10.13 3.79 -13.02
N LEU A 150 -8.99 3.29 -13.49
CA LEU A 150 -8.34 3.74 -14.72
C LEU A 150 -8.35 2.56 -15.69
N GLU A 151 -9.17 2.65 -16.74
CA GLU A 151 -9.26 1.61 -17.79
C GLU A 151 -7.87 1.28 -18.36
N GLN A 152 -7.00 2.28 -18.39
CA GLN A 152 -5.67 2.20 -18.97
C GLN A 152 -4.72 1.28 -18.19
N PHE A 153 -5.00 1.01 -16.91
CA PHE A 153 -4.23 0.02 -16.14
C PHE A 153 -4.46 -1.42 -16.62
N VAL A 154 -5.56 -1.68 -17.33
CA VAL A 154 -5.83 -3.00 -17.93
C VAL A 154 -5.54 -3.03 -19.44
N GLU A 155 -5.59 -1.87 -20.12
CA GLU A 155 -5.39 -1.75 -21.57
C GLU A 155 -3.93 -1.54 -21.98
N ILE A 156 -3.11 -0.97 -21.10
CA ILE A 156 -1.72 -0.62 -21.39
C ILE A 156 -0.80 -1.65 -20.73
N PRO A 157 0.12 -2.29 -21.47
CA PRO A 157 1.15 -3.11 -20.86
C PRO A 157 1.88 -2.30 -19.79
N ARG A 158 2.12 -2.90 -18.62
CA ARG A 158 2.75 -2.22 -17.50
C ARG A 158 4.04 -1.49 -17.90
N SER A 159 4.86 -2.09 -18.76
CA SER A 159 6.12 -1.51 -19.26
C SER A 159 5.96 -0.16 -19.99
N ASP A 160 4.76 0.11 -20.50
CA ASP A 160 4.45 1.29 -21.30
C ASP A 160 3.75 2.37 -20.46
N LEU A 161 3.51 2.10 -19.18
CA LEU A 161 2.97 3.09 -18.25
C LEU A 161 4.05 4.11 -17.89
N PRO A 162 3.65 5.38 -17.69
CA PRO A 162 4.59 6.45 -17.40
C PRO A 162 5.10 6.32 -15.97
N VAL A 163 6.35 6.67 -15.76
CA VAL A 163 6.92 6.89 -14.43
C VAL A 163 6.54 8.29 -13.98
N VAL A 164 6.10 8.42 -12.72
CA VAL A 164 5.83 9.72 -12.12
C VAL A 164 7.15 10.46 -11.91
N PRO A 165 7.31 11.69 -12.44
CA PRO A 165 8.51 12.47 -12.22
C PRO A 165 8.64 12.89 -10.74
N ASP A 166 9.87 13.07 -10.27
CA ASP A 166 10.18 13.50 -8.89
C ASP A 166 9.44 14.79 -8.51
N GLN A 167 9.27 15.69 -9.47
CA GLN A 167 8.45 16.88 -9.35
C GLN A 167 7.21 16.72 -10.23
N TYR A 168 6.13 16.26 -9.62
CA TYR A 168 4.85 16.14 -10.31
C TYR A 168 4.03 17.42 -10.18
N VAL A 169 3.61 17.97 -11.32
CA VAL A 169 2.65 19.06 -11.39
C VAL A 169 1.41 18.55 -12.11
N ALA A 170 0.27 18.60 -11.43
CA ALA A 170 -0.99 18.12 -11.99
C ALA A 170 -1.32 18.89 -13.28
N PRO A 171 -1.57 18.19 -14.41
CA PRO A 171 -1.96 18.85 -15.63
C PRO A 171 -3.36 19.44 -15.47
N ARG A 172 -3.65 20.55 -16.17
CA ARG A 172 -4.98 21.18 -16.17
C ARG A 172 -6.10 20.22 -16.64
N ARG A 173 -5.76 19.21 -17.44
CA ARG A 173 -6.66 18.13 -17.88
C ARG A 173 -5.94 16.80 -17.76
N ALA A 174 -6.64 15.78 -17.26
CA ALA A 174 -6.10 14.43 -17.22
C ALA A 174 -5.80 13.92 -18.63
N PRO A 175 -4.66 13.24 -18.85
CA PRO A 175 -4.36 12.61 -20.12
C PRO A 175 -5.41 11.54 -20.44
N LYS A 176 -5.79 11.44 -21.71
CA LYS A 176 -6.66 10.36 -22.21
C LYS A 176 -5.88 9.08 -22.50
N ASP A 177 -4.56 9.17 -22.62
CA ASP A 177 -3.63 8.06 -22.86
C ASP A 177 -2.50 8.15 -21.85
N LEU A 178 -2.41 7.19 -20.93
CA LEU A 178 -1.34 7.21 -19.92
C LEU A 178 0.05 7.07 -20.55
N ARG A 179 0.19 6.53 -21.77
CA ARG A 179 1.50 6.52 -22.45
C ARG A 179 2.07 7.92 -22.68
N GLN A 180 1.21 8.94 -22.65
CA GLN A 180 1.58 10.34 -22.91
C GLN A 180 1.68 11.17 -21.63
N GLY A 181 1.32 10.62 -20.47
CA GLY A 181 1.39 11.35 -19.21
C GLY A 181 0.72 10.65 -18.04
N VAL A 182 1.04 11.14 -16.84
CA VAL A 182 0.55 10.58 -15.58
C VAL A 182 -0.87 11.08 -15.28
N HIS A 183 -1.73 10.19 -14.81
CA HIS A 183 -3.05 10.58 -14.33
C HIS A 183 -2.95 11.37 -13.01
N PRO A 184 -3.70 12.49 -12.82
CA PRO A 184 -3.71 13.29 -11.59
C PRO A 184 -3.74 12.49 -10.29
N ALA A 185 -4.69 11.56 -10.15
CA ALA A 185 -4.80 10.74 -8.96
C ALA A 185 -3.55 9.89 -8.65
N VAL A 186 -2.80 9.46 -9.66
CA VAL A 186 -1.57 8.68 -9.46
C VAL A 186 -0.40 9.59 -9.10
N GLY A 187 -0.29 10.75 -9.74
CA GLY A 187 0.74 11.73 -9.41
C GLY A 187 0.55 12.36 -8.02
N GLU A 188 -0.69 12.65 -7.64
CA GLU A 188 -1.04 13.13 -6.29
C GLU A 188 -0.77 12.06 -5.23
N LEU A 189 -1.14 10.80 -5.49
CA LEU A 189 -0.75 9.66 -4.66
C LEU A 189 0.78 9.61 -4.50
N ALA A 190 1.52 9.71 -5.60
CA ALA A 190 2.98 9.62 -5.60
C ALA A 190 3.60 10.66 -4.66
N MET A 191 3.22 11.93 -4.83
CA MET A 191 3.77 13.04 -4.05
C MET A 191 3.42 12.90 -2.58
N ALA A 192 2.15 12.60 -2.26
CA ALA A 192 1.69 12.51 -0.88
C ALA A 192 2.26 11.28 -0.16
N LEU A 193 2.37 10.12 -0.84
CA LEU A 193 2.97 8.92 -0.27
C LEU A 193 4.48 9.08 -0.08
N HIS A 194 5.18 9.68 -1.06
CA HIS A 194 6.60 9.95 -0.93
C HIS A 194 6.87 10.87 0.27
N GLN A 195 6.16 11.99 0.37
CA GLN A 195 6.32 12.91 1.49
C GLN A 195 6.05 12.21 2.83
N HIS A 196 4.95 11.46 2.93
CA HIS A 196 4.65 10.72 4.15
C HIS A 196 5.74 9.70 4.50
N ALA A 197 6.28 8.97 3.52
CA ALA A 197 7.36 8.01 3.77
C ALA A 197 8.65 8.69 4.22
N VAL A 198 8.99 9.86 3.67
CA VAL A 198 10.13 10.67 4.13
C VAL A 198 9.94 11.13 5.57
N ASP A 199 8.72 11.53 5.94
CA ASP A 199 8.40 11.98 7.30
C ASP A 199 8.46 10.81 8.31
N GLU A 200 8.05 9.60 7.90
CA GLU A 200 8.04 8.41 8.78
C GLU A 200 9.41 7.74 8.92
N LEU A 201 10.28 7.82 7.90
CA LEU A 201 11.56 7.08 7.89
C LEU A 201 12.45 7.35 9.14
N PRO A 202 12.61 8.59 9.63
CA PRO A 202 13.39 8.89 10.84
C PRO A 202 12.80 8.29 12.12
N HIS A 203 11.49 8.00 12.15
CA HIS A 203 10.84 7.41 13.32
C HIS A 203 11.08 5.90 13.39
N VAL A 204 11.40 5.25 12.26
CA VAL A 204 11.57 3.80 12.14
C VAL A 204 13.02 3.37 12.24
N LEU A 205 13.97 4.16 11.73
CA LEU A 205 15.41 3.90 11.86
C LEU A 205 15.99 4.68 13.04
N PRO A 206 16.51 4.04 14.10
CA PRO A 206 17.20 4.76 15.18
C PRO A 206 18.47 5.43 14.63
N SER A 207 18.71 6.68 15.06
CA SER A 207 19.95 7.43 14.80
C SER A 207 21.20 6.73 15.35
#